data_AF-A0A6G3X1C0-F1
#
_entry.id   AF-A0A6G3X1C0-F1
#
_cell.length_a   1.000
_cell.length_b   1.000
_cell.length_c   1.000
_cell.angle_alpha   90.00
_cell.angle_beta   90.00
_cell.angle_gamma   90.00
#
_symmetry.space_group_name_H-M   'P 1'
#
loop_
_entity.id
_entity.type
_entity.pdbx_description
1 polymer ?
#
loop_
_entity_poly.entity_id
_entity_poly.type
_entity_poly.pdbx_seq_one_letter_code
_entity_poly.pdbx_strand_id
1 'polypeptide(L)' 'EAVHRHRPSAEVRAKVLAEHGISRDGYALATVHRPENTDDPTVLADLLAELAGLARDLPVVLPLHPRTRIRAE' A
#
# COMPACT_ATOMS: atom_id res chain seq x y z
N GLU A 1 10.09 -7.10 19.84
CA GLU A 1 10.20 -8.52 20.26
C GLU A 1 8.93 -9.37 20.13
N ALA A 2 7.69 -8.86 19.99
CA ALA A 2 6.55 -9.72 19.58
C ALA A 2 6.42 -9.81 18.04
N VAL A 3 6.59 -8.68 17.35
CA VAL A 3 6.46 -8.55 15.88
C VAL A 3 7.46 -9.44 15.13
N HIS A 4 8.73 -9.46 15.53
CA HIS A 4 9.73 -10.30 14.88
C HIS A 4 9.46 -11.80 15.06
N ARG A 5 8.93 -12.19 16.22
CA ARG A 5 8.62 -13.59 16.56
C ARG A 5 7.44 -14.14 15.74
N HIS A 6 6.46 -13.27 15.45
CA HIS A 6 5.28 -13.62 14.65
C HIS A 6 5.41 -13.25 13.18
N ARG A 7 6.61 -12.85 12.73
CA ARG A 7 6.83 -12.51 11.33
C ARG A 7 6.62 -13.78 10.49
N PRO A 8 5.87 -13.71 9.37
CA PRO A 8 5.72 -14.85 8.47
C PRO A 8 7.08 -15.40 8.03
N SER A 9 7.16 -16.70 7.73
CA SER A 9 8.41 -17.35 7.29
C SER A 9 8.98 -16.65 6.04
N ALA A 10 10.28 -16.87 5.77
CA ALA A 10 10.91 -16.29 4.58
C ALA A 10 10.20 -16.69 3.28
N GLU A 11 9.76 -17.95 3.20
CA GLU A 11 9.01 -18.51 2.09
C GLU A 11 7.65 -17.83 1.91
N VAL A 12 6.87 -17.66 2.99
CA VAL A 12 5.58 -16.96 2.92
C VAL A 12 5.75 -15.52 2.44
N ARG A 13 6.78 -14.81 2.93
CA ARG A 13 7.06 -13.44 2.49
C ARG A 13 7.47 -13.39 1.02
N ALA A 14 8.28 -14.32 0.56
CA ALA A 14 8.69 -14.40 -0.85
C ALA A 14 7.48 -14.66 -1.76
N LYS A 15 6.56 -15.54 -1.33
CA LYS A 15 5.31 -15.81 -2.03
C LYS A 15 4.44 -14.56 -2.17
N VAL A 16 4.22 -13.80 -1.09
CA VAL A 16 3.44 -12.55 -1.13
C VAL A 16 4.06 -11.51 -2.08
N LEU A 17 5.38 -11.36 -2.04
CA LEU A 17 6.09 -10.46 -2.97
C LEU A 17 5.88 -10.89 -4.43
N ALA A 18 5.98 -12.20 -4.72
CA ALA A 18 5.77 -12.75 -6.06
C ALA A 18 4.32 -12.60 -6.55
N GLU A 19 3.31 -12.81 -5.68
CA GLU A 19 1.89 -12.62 -5.99
C GLU A 19 1.57 -11.19 -6.43
N HIS A 20 2.33 -10.21 -5.93
CA HIS A 20 2.20 -8.80 -6.28
C HIS A 20 3.23 -8.31 -7.31
N GLY A 21 4.09 -9.20 -7.84
CA GLY A 21 5.08 -8.85 -8.85
C GLY A 21 6.15 -7.85 -8.37
N ILE A 22 6.40 -7.77 -7.05
CA ILE A 22 7.35 -6.82 -6.45
C ILE A 22 8.57 -7.55 -5.88
N SER A 23 9.69 -6.82 -5.80
CA SER A 23 10.92 -7.31 -5.20
C SER A 23 11.08 -6.82 -3.76
N ARG A 24 11.85 -7.55 -2.96
CA ARG A 24 12.25 -7.07 -1.62
C ARG A 24 13.01 -5.75 -1.78
N ASP A 25 12.66 -4.77 -0.94
CA ASP A 25 13.26 -3.44 -0.89
C ASP A 25 13.14 -2.63 -2.21
N GLY A 26 12.32 -3.10 -3.16
CA GLY A 26 12.06 -2.47 -4.45
C GLY A 26 10.63 -1.93 -4.59
N TYR A 27 10.03 -1.51 -3.49
CA TYR A 27 8.69 -0.91 -3.46
C TYR A 27 8.56 0.08 -2.31
N ALA A 28 7.65 1.05 -2.45
CA ALA A 28 7.17 1.87 -1.36
C ALA A 28 5.88 1.27 -0.78
N LEU A 29 5.78 1.19 0.54
CA LEU A 29 4.53 0.87 1.24
C LEU A 29 3.87 2.18 1.67
N ALA A 30 2.73 2.51 1.06
CA ALA A 30 1.93 3.67 1.42
C ALA A 30 0.77 3.25 2.32
N THR A 31 0.46 4.06 3.34
CA THR A 31 -0.71 3.84 4.21
C THR A 31 -1.45 5.16 4.41
N VAL A 32 -2.76 5.18 4.12
CA VAL A 32 -3.62 6.36 4.29
C VAL A 32 -4.81 5.97 5.16
N HIS A 33 -4.89 6.54 6.37
CA HIS A 33 -5.90 6.16 7.37
C HIS A 33 -6.48 7.34 8.15
N ARG A 34 -6.05 8.57 7.84
CA ARG A 34 -6.54 9.77 8.50
C ARG A 34 -7.83 10.21 7.83
N PRO A 35 -8.91 10.50 8.59
CA PRO A 35 -10.18 10.97 8.03
C PRO A 35 -10.01 12.16 7.08
N GLU A 36 -9.14 13.12 7.41
CA GLU A 36 -8.84 14.27 6.55
C GLU A 36 -8.32 13.90 5.15
N ASN A 37 -7.76 12.70 4.99
CA ASN A 37 -7.21 12.20 3.73
C ASN A 37 -8.13 11.18 3.03
N THR A 38 -9.11 10.62 3.74
CA THR A 38 -9.95 9.51 3.22
C THR A 38 -11.42 9.85 3.09
N ASP A 39 -11.94 10.83 3.82
CA ASP A 39 -13.37 11.16 3.82
C ASP A 39 -13.73 12.20 2.75
N ASP A 40 -12.78 13.07 2.38
CA ASP A 40 -12.91 14.00 1.26
C ASP A 40 -12.43 13.32 -0.05
N PRO A 41 -13.32 13.11 -1.04
CA PRO A 41 -12.96 12.45 -2.29
C PRO A 41 -11.97 13.24 -3.14
N THR A 42 -11.96 14.58 -3.06
CA THR A 42 -11.00 15.42 -3.79
C THR A 42 -9.61 15.25 -3.22
N VAL A 43 -9.47 15.32 -1.88
CA VAL A 43 -8.17 15.10 -1.21
C VAL A 43 -7.66 13.68 -1.49
N LEU A 44 -8.54 12.69 -1.43
CA LEU A 44 -8.17 11.31 -1.72
C LEU A 44 -7.70 11.14 -3.17
N ALA A 45 -8.40 11.74 -4.14
CA ALA A 45 -8.03 11.67 -5.56
C ALA A 45 -6.66 12.30 -5.82
N ASP A 46 -6.39 13.48 -5.24
CA ASP A 46 -5.10 14.15 -5.38
C ASP A 46 -3.96 13.29 -4.79
N LEU A 47 -4.17 12.73 -3.59
CA LEU A 47 -3.21 11.80 -2.98
C LEU A 47 -2.93 10.57 -3.86
N LEU A 48 -3.97 9.97 -4.42
CA LEU A 48 -3.83 8.81 -5.31
C LEU A 48 -3.10 9.18 -6.61
N ALA A 49 -3.32 10.38 -7.15
CA ALA A 49 -2.62 10.88 -8.32
C ALA A 49 -1.11 11.05 -8.07
N GLU A 50 -0.74 11.60 -6.91
CA GLU A 50 0.67 11.73 -6.51
C GLU A 50 1.33 10.37 -6.31
N LEU A 51 0.64 9.42 -5.66
CA LEU A 51 1.13 8.05 -5.50
C LEU A 51 1.28 7.33 -6.83
N ALA A 52 0.36 7.53 -7.77
CA ALA A 52 0.47 7.01 -9.14
C ALA A 52 1.65 7.64 -9.89
N GLY A 53 1.97 8.91 -9.61
CA GLY A 53 3.15 9.59 -10.11
C GLY A 53 4.44 8.92 -9.67
N LEU A 54 4.55 8.62 -8.38
CA LEU A 54 5.68 7.88 -7.79
C LEU A 54 5.78 6.44 -8.34
N ALA A 55 4.62 5.80 -8.56
CA ALA A 55 4.53 4.43 -9.06
C ALA A 55 5.16 4.21 -10.44
N ARG A 56 5.44 5.28 -11.20
CA ARG A 56 6.16 5.20 -12.48
C ARG A 56 7.61 4.75 -12.32
N ASP A 57 8.26 5.14 -11.22
CA ASP A 57 9.69 4.87 -10.98
C ASP A 57 9.90 3.80 -9.91
N LEU A 58 8.99 3.69 -8.94
CA LEU A 58 9.07 2.73 -7.83
C LEU A 58 7.67 2.17 -7.52
N PRO A 59 7.43 0.85 -7.61
CA PRO A 59 6.13 0.26 -7.28
C PRO A 59 5.60 0.74 -5.92
N VAL A 60 4.35 1.18 -5.88
CA VAL A 60 3.67 1.61 -4.65
C VAL A 60 2.63 0.57 -4.27
N VAL A 61 2.75 0.01 -3.07
CA VAL A 61 1.75 -0.87 -2.46
C VAL A 61 0.90 -0.04 -1.50
N LEU A 62 -0.39 0.07 -1.78
CA LEU A 62 -1.36 0.79 -0.94
C LEU A 62 -2.45 -0.19 -0.45
N PRO A 63 -2.36 -0.69 0.80
CA PRO A 63 -3.43 -1.49 1.39
C PRO A 63 -4.68 -0.64 1.61
N LEU A 64 -5.74 -0.91 0.85
CA LEU A 64 -7.02 -0.22 1.00
C LEU A 64 -7.97 -1.02 1.88
N HIS A 65 -8.48 -0.38 2.94
CA HIS A 65 -9.62 -0.91 3.69
C HIS A 65 -10.87 -0.91 2.79
N PRO A 66 -11.81 -1.87 2.91
CA PRO A 66 -13.02 -1.90 2.07
C PRO A 66 -13.79 -0.57 2.01
N ARG A 67 -13.82 0.17 3.14
CA ARG A 67 -14.41 1.52 3.22
C ARG A 67 -13.71 2.56 2.33
N THR A 68 -12.39 2.48 2.21
CA THR A 68 -11.59 3.40 1.39
C THR A 68 -11.61 2.99 -0.07
N ARG A 69 -11.68 1.68 -0.37
CA ARG A 69 -11.84 1.17 -1.74
C ARG A 69 -13.07 1.76 -2.42
N ILE A 70 -14.23 1.75 -1.75
CA ILE A 70 -15.48 2.31 -2.28
C ILE A 70 -15.36 3.80 -2.65
N ARG A 71 -14.44 4.54 -2.01
CA ARG A 71 -14.22 5.97 -2.27
C ARG A 71 -13.14 6.23 -3.33
N ALA A 72 -12.39 5.21 -3.72
CA ALA A 72 -11.29 5.31 -4.67
C ALA A 72 -11.67 4.79 -6.09
N GLU A 73 -12.85 4.17 -6.22
CA GLU A 73 -13.49 3.80 -7.49
C GLU A 73 -14.37 4.95 -8.00
#